data_AF-A0A350JGU1-F1
#
_entry.id   AF-A0A350JGU1-F1
#
_cell.length_a   1.000
_cell.length_b   1.000
_cell.length_c   1.000
_cell.angle_alpha   90.00
_cell.angle_beta   90.00
_cell.angle_gamma   90.00
#
_symmetry.space_group_name_H-M   'P 1'
#
loop_
_entity.id
_entity.type
_entity.pdbx_description
1 polymer ?
#
loop_
_entity_poly.entity_id
_entity_poly.type
_entity_poly.pdbx_seq_one_letter_code
_entity_poly.pdbx_strand_id
1 'polypeptide(L)'
;MNTAELEEVKCTIFNTIGVRVDGRVDSTARRQGLLMWFIDYTSQGGPMFSIRPSGLYRHRVSVEFGHYSKNCIDHIRGRAEQEHYQTASAHLSTIKTLKNTEVEGGEQLEDGNIDTDFRVCVTRSGLEDQHDSRNIIATVKEIIIPIMAGIAELIGYEEVSDDWTEGSLG
;
A
#
# COMPACT_ATOMS: atom_id res chain seq x y z
N MET A 1 8.01 15.64 1.41
CA MET A 1 7.22 15.00 0.35
C MET A 1 6.21 15.99 -0.18
N ASN A 2 5.90 16.00 -1.47
CA ASN A 2 5.05 17.00 -2.12
C ASN A 2 4.07 16.40 -3.15
N THR A 3 3.25 17.24 -3.77
CA THR A 3 2.23 16.82 -4.74
C THR A 3 2.81 16.20 -6.01
N ALA A 4 3.95 16.67 -6.51
CA ALA A 4 4.58 16.09 -7.70
C ALA A 4 5.04 14.64 -7.43
N GLU A 5 5.60 14.40 -6.25
CA GLU A 5 5.97 13.04 -5.82
C GLU A 5 4.74 12.16 -5.64
N LEU A 6 3.62 12.70 -5.12
CA LEU A 6 2.38 11.95 -5.03
C LEU A 6 1.88 11.49 -6.40
N GLU A 7 1.87 12.38 -7.40
CA GLU A 7 1.44 12.02 -8.75
C GLU A 7 2.38 10.99 -9.40
N GLU A 8 3.69 11.12 -9.22
CA GLU A 8 4.67 10.13 -9.69
C GLU A 8 4.44 8.75 -9.03
N VAL A 9 4.13 8.74 -7.73
CA VAL A 9 3.79 7.52 -6.99
C VAL A 9 2.50 6.88 -7.51
N LYS A 10 1.45 7.67 -7.74
CA LYS A 10 0.17 7.18 -8.30
C LYS A 10 0.38 6.55 -9.68
N CYS A 11 1.14 7.21 -10.56
CA CYS A 11 1.50 6.66 -11.87
C CYS A 11 2.34 5.39 -11.75
N THR A 12 3.29 5.36 -10.82
CA THR A 12 4.14 4.18 -10.59
C THR A 12 3.33 2.97 -10.14
N ILE A 13 2.38 3.16 -9.22
CA ILE A 13 1.48 2.09 -8.76
C ILE A 13 0.64 1.57 -9.93
N PHE A 14 -0.04 2.45 -10.65
CA PHE A 14 -0.88 2.06 -11.78
C PHE A 14 -0.09 1.31 -12.86
N ASN A 15 1.08 1.81 -13.24
CA ASN A 15 1.90 1.18 -14.27
C ASN A 15 2.55 -0.14 -13.83
N THR A 16 2.57 -0.46 -12.52
CA THR A 16 3.20 -1.68 -12.02
C THR A 16 2.19 -2.79 -11.75
N ILE A 17 1.02 -2.46 -11.22
CA ILE A 17 0.01 -3.45 -10.78
C ILE A 17 -1.41 -3.16 -11.31
N GLY A 18 -1.57 -2.21 -12.23
CA GLY A 18 -2.89 -1.88 -12.81
C GLY A 18 -3.89 -1.23 -11.85
N VAL A 19 -3.51 -1.02 -10.58
CA VAL A 19 -4.42 -0.50 -9.55
C VAL A 19 -4.45 1.03 -9.56
N ARG A 20 -5.66 1.59 -9.61
CA ARG A 20 -5.89 3.02 -9.43
C ARG A 20 -5.97 3.38 -7.96
N VAL A 21 -5.17 4.36 -7.58
CA VAL A 21 -5.13 4.90 -6.23
C VAL A 21 -5.42 6.39 -6.24
N ASP A 22 -5.96 6.88 -5.14
CA ASP A 22 -5.93 8.28 -4.81
C ASP A 22 -5.04 8.51 -3.58
N GLY A 23 -4.76 9.77 -3.25
CA GLY A 23 -3.91 10.08 -2.13
C GLY A 23 -3.85 11.55 -1.79
N ARG A 24 -3.07 11.86 -0.76
CA ARG A 24 -2.76 13.24 -0.37
C ARG A 24 -1.38 13.33 0.27
N VAL A 25 -0.80 14.53 0.18
CA VAL A 25 0.31 14.90 1.05
C VAL A 25 -0.24 15.09 2.46
N ASP A 26 0.30 14.35 3.41
CA ASP A 26 -0.04 14.51 4.81
C ASP A 26 0.91 15.52 5.46
N SER A 27 0.39 16.70 5.74
CA SER A 27 1.09 17.78 6.45
C SER A 27 0.75 17.84 7.94
N THR A 28 -0.09 16.94 8.45
CA THR A 28 -0.55 16.97 9.85
C THR A 28 0.51 16.45 10.82
N ALA A 29 1.38 15.56 10.34
CA ALA A 29 2.53 15.07 11.09
C ALA A 29 3.72 16.05 11.02
N ARG A 30 4.63 15.98 12.01
CA ARG A 30 5.86 16.80 12.09
C ARG A 30 6.72 16.72 10.82
N ARG A 31 6.60 15.62 10.06
CA ARG A 31 7.26 15.42 8.78
C ARG A 31 6.21 15.07 7.75
N GLN A 32 6.26 15.77 6.61
CA GLN A 32 5.34 15.52 5.51
C GLN A 32 5.49 14.11 4.98
N GLY A 33 4.37 13.42 4.85
CA GLY A 33 4.24 12.09 4.28
C GLY A 33 3.35 12.06 3.05
N LEU A 34 3.24 10.88 2.45
CA LEU A 34 2.18 10.57 1.50
C LEU A 34 1.21 9.57 2.15
N LEU A 35 -0.08 9.81 1.94
CA LEU A 35 -1.18 8.91 2.25
C LEU A 35 -1.83 8.48 0.94
N MET A 36 -2.14 7.20 0.80
CA MET A 36 -2.73 6.63 -0.40
C MET A 36 -3.80 5.60 -0.01
N TRP A 37 -4.81 5.46 -0.87
CA TRP A 37 -5.87 4.46 -0.75
C TRP A 37 -6.35 4.07 -2.14
N PHE A 38 -6.99 2.91 -2.26
CA PHE A 38 -7.60 2.51 -3.52
C PHE A 38 -8.74 3.45 -3.92
N ILE A 39 -8.88 3.75 -5.22
CA ILE A 39 -9.81 4.79 -5.69
C ILE A 39 -11.29 4.52 -5.36
N ASP A 40 -11.68 3.25 -5.23
CA ASP A 40 -13.07 2.89 -4.87
C ASP A 40 -13.35 2.99 -3.37
N TYR A 41 -12.33 3.34 -2.59
CA TYR A 41 -12.45 3.62 -1.17
C TYR A 41 -12.16 5.09 -0.89
N THR A 42 -12.53 5.50 0.32
CA THR A 42 -12.02 6.75 0.88
C THR A 42 -10.86 6.46 1.81
N SER A 43 -10.14 7.52 2.16
CA SER A 43 -9.10 7.48 3.18
C SER A 43 -9.59 7.01 4.57
N GLN A 44 -10.89 6.83 4.79
CA GLN A 44 -11.43 6.31 6.05
C GLN A 44 -12.21 5.01 5.87
N GLY A 45 -12.59 4.66 4.64
CA GLY A 45 -13.49 3.55 4.33
C GLY A 45 -12.79 2.25 3.93
N GLY A 46 -11.46 2.25 3.79
CA GLY A 46 -10.69 1.10 3.32
C GLY A 46 -9.26 1.09 3.87
N PRO A 47 -8.37 0.32 3.24
CA PRO A 47 -6.96 0.29 3.61
C PRO A 47 -6.28 1.61 3.24
N MET A 48 -5.51 2.12 4.19
CA MET A 48 -4.70 3.32 4.06
C MET A 48 -3.23 2.92 4.04
N PHE A 49 -2.54 3.30 2.98
CA PHE A 49 -1.11 3.12 2.83
C PHE A 49 -0.42 4.46 3.10
N SER A 50 0.73 4.41 3.77
CA SER A 50 1.50 5.62 4.01
C SER A 50 2.99 5.40 3.82
N ILE A 51 3.68 6.46 3.42
CA ILE A 51 5.14 6.56 3.46
C ILE A 51 5.53 7.87 4.10
N ARG A 52 6.44 7.81 5.07
CA ARG A 52 6.94 8.97 5.82
C ARG A 52 8.44 8.90 6.05
N PRO A 53 9.17 10.02 5.91
CA PRO A 53 10.54 10.12 6.38
C PRO A 53 10.63 9.91 7.90
N SER A 54 11.56 9.08 8.35
CA SER A 54 11.77 8.74 9.77
C SER A 54 13.26 8.76 10.13
N GLY A 55 13.65 9.48 11.18
CA GLY A 55 15.06 9.68 11.50
C GLY A 55 15.80 10.51 10.43
N LEU A 56 17.06 10.21 10.14
CA LEU A 56 17.82 10.93 9.11
C LEU A 56 17.85 10.20 7.76
N TYR A 57 17.79 8.86 7.80
CA TYR A 57 18.14 7.98 6.69
C TYR A 57 17.12 6.86 6.50
N ARG A 58 15.84 7.09 6.83
CA ARG A 58 14.82 6.04 6.78
C ARG A 58 13.49 6.51 6.22
N HIS A 59 12.78 5.58 5.63
CA HIS A 59 11.35 5.66 5.40
C HIS A 59 10.63 4.69 6.33
N ARG A 60 9.49 5.13 6.88
CA ARG A 60 8.50 4.24 7.50
C ARG A 60 7.29 4.16 6.59
N VAL A 61 6.98 2.96 6.17
CA VAL A 61 5.76 2.60 5.43
C VAL A 61 4.79 1.95 6.40
N SER A 62 3.50 2.21 6.27
CA SER A 62 2.48 1.47 7.01
C SER A 62 1.24 1.23 6.17
N VAL A 63 0.58 0.11 6.43
CA VAL A 63 -0.82 -0.13 6.04
C VAL A 63 -1.65 -0.38 7.29
N GLU A 64 -2.79 0.28 7.36
CA GLU A 64 -3.81 0.13 8.40
C GLU A 64 -5.18 0.40 7.78
N PHE A 65 -6.26 -0.04 8.42
CA PHE A 65 -7.60 0.30 7.96
C PHE A 65 -8.09 1.63 8.56
N GLY A 66 -8.79 2.43 7.75
CA GLY A 66 -9.40 3.68 8.20
C GLY A 66 -10.51 3.47 9.25
N HIS A 67 -10.93 4.54 9.93
CA HIS A 67 -11.87 4.42 11.05
C HIS A 67 -13.27 3.86 10.67
N TYR A 68 -13.67 4.02 9.41
CA TYR A 68 -14.97 3.57 8.87
C TYR A 68 -14.81 2.40 7.87
N SER A 69 -13.77 1.60 8.05
CA SER A 69 -13.39 0.48 7.16
C SER A 69 -14.14 -0.83 7.40
N LYS A 70 -15.07 -0.87 8.36
CA LYS A 70 -15.78 -2.11 8.74
C LYS A 70 -16.34 -2.86 7.53
N ASN A 71 -16.95 -2.15 6.58
CA ASN A 71 -17.50 -2.77 5.37
C ASN A 71 -16.42 -3.41 4.49
N CYS A 72 -15.24 -2.77 4.38
CA CYS A 72 -14.09 -3.34 3.67
C CYS A 72 -13.57 -4.61 4.34
N ILE A 73 -13.47 -4.59 5.68
CA ILE A 73 -13.00 -5.74 6.47
C ILE A 73 -14.00 -6.89 6.38
N ASP A 74 -15.29 -6.62 6.54
CA ASP A 74 -16.35 -7.62 6.41
C ASP A 74 -16.36 -8.25 5.01
N HIS A 75 -16.15 -7.42 3.97
CA HIS A 75 -16.02 -7.89 2.58
C HIS A 75 -14.82 -8.83 2.40
N ILE A 76 -13.63 -8.44 2.88
CA ILE A 76 -12.44 -9.30 2.84
C ILE A 76 -12.71 -10.63 3.55
N ARG A 77 -13.27 -10.59 4.77
CA ARG A 77 -13.58 -11.80 5.55
C ARG A 77 -14.61 -12.71 4.90
N GLY A 78 -15.59 -12.13 4.22
CA GLY A 78 -16.65 -12.89 3.54
C GLY A 78 -16.21 -13.49 2.19
N ARG A 79 -15.19 -12.91 1.55
CA ARG A 79 -14.71 -13.30 0.22
C ARG A 79 -13.41 -14.10 0.25
N ALA A 80 -12.41 -13.63 0.98
CA ALA A 80 -11.04 -14.10 0.84
C ALA A 80 -10.88 -15.54 1.32
N GLU A 81 -10.59 -16.42 0.38
CA GLU A 81 -10.13 -17.79 0.64
C GLU A 81 -8.66 -17.85 1.08
N GLN A 82 -8.24 -19.01 1.60
CA GLN A 82 -6.88 -19.23 2.09
C GLN A 82 -5.79 -18.90 1.06
N GLU A 83 -6.03 -19.15 -0.22
CA GLU A 83 -5.08 -18.87 -1.30
C GLU A 83 -4.79 -17.36 -1.45
N HIS A 84 -5.79 -16.50 -1.26
CA HIS A 84 -5.60 -15.05 -1.28
C HIS A 84 -4.69 -14.58 -0.13
N TYR A 85 -4.87 -15.15 1.07
CA TYR A 85 -4.00 -14.86 2.22
C TYR A 85 -2.57 -15.36 2.02
N GLN A 86 -2.39 -16.53 1.41
CA GLN A 86 -1.07 -17.06 1.06
C GLN A 86 -0.35 -16.15 0.05
N THR A 87 -1.07 -15.67 -0.97
CA THR A 87 -0.54 -14.73 -1.97
C THR A 87 -0.16 -13.41 -1.32
N ALA A 88 -1.03 -12.82 -0.50
CA ALA A 88 -0.75 -11.59 0.24
C ALA A 88 0.48 -11.74 1.17
N SER A 89 0.60 -12.87 1.85
CA SER A 89 1.73 -13.20 2.74
C SER A 89 3.04 -13.41 1.98
N ALA A 90 2.99 -13.95 0.76
CA ALA A 90 4.17 -14.09 -0.10
C ALA A 90 4.77 -12.73 -0.50
N HIS A 91 3.93 -11.72 -0.74
CA HIS A 91 4.39 -10.35 -0.96
C HIS A 91 5.13 -9.80 0.26
N LEU A 92 4.59 -9.95 1.47
CA LEU A 92 5.30 -9.54 2.70
C LEU A 92 6.60 -10.32 2.90
N SER A 93 6.61 -11.62 2.62
CA SER A 93 7.81 -12.45 2.71
C SER A 93 8.93 -11.93 1.81
N THR A 94 8.58 -11.46 0.61
CA THR A 94 9.55 -10.83 -0.31
C THR A 94 10.17 -9.58 0.31
N ILE A 95 9.36 -8.72 0.93
CA ILE A 95 9.81 -7.51 1.62
C ILE A 95 10.76 -7.84 2.78
N LYS A 96 10.47 -8.90 3.56
CA LYS A 96 11.32 -9.36 4.68
C LYS A 96 12.73 -9.75 4.24
N THR A 97 12.93 -10.11 2.96
CA THR A 97 14.27 -10.45 2.43
C THR A 97 15.07 -9.24 1.96
N LEU A 98 14.45 -8.06 1.86
CA LEU A 98 15.14 -6.84 1.45
C LEU A 98 16.15 -6.41 2.51
N LYS A 99 17.35 -6.03 2.05
CA LYS A 99 18.37 -5.47 2.95
C LYS A 99 17.86 -4.19 3.61
N ASN A 100 18.28 -3.96 4.86
CA ASN A 100 17.95 -2.78 5.64
C ASN A 100 16.44 -2.55 5.84
N THR A 101 15.64 -3.63 5.84
CA THR A 101 14.21 -3.57 6.02
C THR A 101 13.80 -4.34 7.27
N GLU A 102 12.98 -3.72 8.11
CA GLU A 102 12.32 -4.37 9.25
C GLU A 102 10.80 -4.33 9.03
N VAL A 103 10.13 -5.46 9.28
CA VAL A 103 8.68 -5.62 9.13
C VAL A 103 8.08 -5.95 10.49
N GLU A 104 7.08 -5.18 10.91
CA GLU A 104 6.29 -5.33 12.13
C GLU A 104 4.82 -5.62 11.77
N GLY A 105 4.15 -6.52 12.48
CA GLY A 105 2.72 -6.82 12.29
C GLY A 105 2.39 -7.70 11.08
N GLY A 106 3.39 -8.21 10.37
CA GLY A 106 3.19 -9.07 9.18
C GLY A 106 2.51 -10.39 9.49
N GLU A 107 2.61 -10.88 10.72
CA GLU A 107 1.94 -12.08 11.23
C GLU A 107 0.41 -11.98 11.15
N GLN A 108 -0.18 -10.77 11.26
CA GLN A 108 -1.62 -10.60 11.14
C GLN A 108 -2.13 -10.99 9.75
N LEU A 109 -1.30 -10.80 8.71
CA LEU A 109 -1.63 -11.22 7.35
C LEU A 109 -1.43 -12.74 7.17
N GLU A 110 -0.35 -13.28 7.74
CA GLU A 110 -0.01 -14.71 7.68
C GLU A 110 -1.06 -15.59 8.39
N ASP A 111 -1.61 -15.10 9.51
CA ASP A 111 -2.64 -15.77 10.28
C ASP A 111 -4.07 -15.54 9.74
N GLY A 112 -4.22 -14.70 8.70
CA GLY A 112 -5.53 -14.30 8.19
C GLY A 112 -6.35 -13.41 9.15
N ASN A 113 -5.68 -12.80 10.13
CA ASN A 113 -6.29 -11.95 11.16
C ASN A 113 -6.43 -10.49 10.68
N ILE A 114 -7.26 -10.28 9.65
CA ILE A 114 -7.63 -8.95 9.18
C ILE A 114 -8.80 -8.43 10.01
N ASP A 115 -8.56 -7.48 10.91
CA ASP A 115 -9.58 -6.74 11.69
C ASP A 115 -9.25 -5.23 11.72
N THR A 116 -10.03 -4.47 12.49
CA THR A 116 -9.91 -3.04 12.74
C THR A 116 -8.58 -2.63 13.39
N ASP A 117 -7.88 -3.55 14.05
CA ASP A 117 -6.54 -3.35 14.61
C ASP A 117 -5.41 -3.85 13.69
N PHE A 118 -5.73 -4.31 12.48
CA PHE A 118 -4.74 -4.72 11.50
C PHE A 118 -3.77 -3.59 11.18
N ARG A 119 -2.48 -3.88 11.32
CA ARG A 119 -1.42 -2.94 11.00
C ARG A 119 -0.12 -3.64 10.63
N VAL A 120 0.35 -3.38 9.42
CA VAL A 120 1.73 -3.73 9.01
C VAL A 120 2.55 -2.46 8.93
N CYS A 121 3.72 -2.45 9.57
CA CYS A 121 4.70 -1.37 9.45
C CYS A 121 6.00 -1.92 8.87
N VAL A 122 6.57 -1.19 7.91
CA VAL A 122 7.86 -1.52 7.32
C VAL A 122 8.79 -0.33 7.44
N THR A 123 9.98 -0.54 8.02
CA THR A 123 11.02 0.48 8.12
C THR A 123 12.15 0.15 7.16
N ARG A 124 12.39 1.00 6.17
CA ARG A 124 13.56 0.93 5.27
C ARG A 124 14.62 1.91 5.73
N SER A 125 15.83 1.42 5.96
CA SER A 125 16.96 2.20 6.48
C SER A 125 18.13 2.29 5.49
N GLY A 126 19.11 3.14 5.80
CA GLY A 126 20.32 3.29 4.99
C GLY A 126 20.13 4.11 3.73
N LEU A 127 19.13 4.99 3.70
CA LEU A 127 18.91 5.95 2.61
C LEU A 127 19.94 7.08 2.70
N GLU A 128 20.48 7.53 1.58
CA GLU A 128 21.36 8.71 1.55
C GLU A 128 20.57 9.98 1.90
N ASP A 129 19.37 10.12 1.33
CA ASP A 129 18.43 11.20 1.63
C ASP A 129 16.97 10.71 1.55
N GLN A 130 16.28 10.73 2.69
CA GLN A 130 14.86 10.37 2.83
C GLN A 130 13.88 11.38 2.19
N HIS A 131 14.39 12.45 1.59
CA HIS A 131 13.60 13.45 0.85
C HIS A 131 13.87 13.41 -0.64
N ASP A 132 14.85 12.63 -1.10
CA ASP A 132 15.10 12.44 -2.53
C ASP A 132 13.98 11.60 -3.15
N SER A 133 13.34 12.14 -4.18
CA SER A 133 12.25 11.48 -4.89
C SER A 133 12.65 10.10 -5.43
N ARG A 134 13.92 9.87 -5.80
CA ARG A 134 14.43 8.55 -6.21
C ARG A 134 14.32 7.52 -5.09
N ASN A 135 14.64 7.91 -3.85
CA ASN A 135 14.52 7.04 -2.68
C ASN A 135 13.06 6.78 -2.31
N ILE A 136 12.19 7.77 -2.51
CA ILE A 136 10.74 7.64 -2.30
C ILE A 136 10.17 6.62 -3.30
N ILE A 137 10.44 6.78 -4.58
CA ILE A 137 9.98 5.87 -5.63
C ILE A 137 10.55 4.47 -5.46
N ALA A 138 11.83 4.34 -5.10
CA ALA A 138 12.41 3.02 -4.79
C ALA A 138 11.68 2.35 -3.62
N THR A 139 11.32 3.11 -2.58
CA THR A 139 10.56 2.58 -1.43
C THR A 139 9.15 2.18 -1.84
N VAL A 140 8.51 2.95 -2.71
CA VAL A 140 7.18 2.62 -3.23
C VAL A 140 7.22 1.32 -4.02
N LYS A 141 8.19 1.16 -4.92
CA LYS A 141 8.35 -0.06 -5.75
C LYS A 141 8.67 -1.29 -4.93
N GLU A 142 9.60 -1.17 -3.99
CA GLU A 142 10.07 -2.32 -3.21
C GLU A 142 9.12 -2.72 -2.07
N ILE A 143 8.32 -1.78 -1.55
CA ILE A 143 7.55 -1.99 -0.31
C ILE A 143 6.06 -1.71 -0.49
N ILE A 144 5.67 -0.49 -0.91
CA ILE A 144 4.24 -0.15 -0.99
C ILE A 144 3.52 -1.01 -2.04
N ILE A 145 4.09 -1.15 -3.24
CA ILE A 145 3.47 -1.91 -4.32
C ILE A 145 3.21 -3.38 -3.92
N PRO A 146 4.18 -4.14 -3.38
CA PRO A 146 3.90 -5.50 -2.94
C PRO A 146 2.85 -5.59 -1.83
N ILE A 147 2.86 -4.69 -0.85
CA ILE A 147 1.80 -4.66 0.19
C ILE A 147 0.45 -4.39 -0.45
N MET A 148 0.38 -3.39 -1.34
CA MET A 148 -0.85 -2.98 -2.01
C MET A 148 -1.40 -4.08 -2.92
N ALA A 149 -0.55 -4.80 -3.65
CA ALA A 149 -0.93 -5.98 -4.43
C ALA A 149 -1.53 -7.08 -3.53
N GLY A 150 -0.90 -7.38 -2.39
CA GLY A 150 -1.44 -8.35 -1.44
C GLY A 150 -2.80 -7.95 -0.86
N ILE A 151 -3.01 -6.68 -0.52
CA ILE A 151 -4.31 -6.21 -0.03
C ILE A 151 -5.35 -6.16 -1.17
N ALA A 152 -4.95 -5.83 -2.40
CA ALA A 152 -5.81 -5.86 -3.57
C ALA A 152 -6.35 -7.27 -3.83
N GLU A 153 -5.51 -8.29 -3.70
CA GLU A 153 -5.90 -9.72 -3.78
C GLU A 153 -6.96 -10.07 -2.73
N LEU A 154 -6.77 -9.66 -1.47
CA LEU A 154 -7.73 -9.92 -0.39
C LEU A 154 -9.10 -9.25 -0.61
N ILE A 155 -9.10 -8.05 -1.17
CA ILE A 155 -10.34 -7.34 -1.53
C ILE A 155 -10.97 -7.96 -2.77
N GLY A 156 -10.15 -8.55 -3.65
CA GLY A 156 -10.54 -9.06 -4.94
C GLY A 156 -10.66 -7.97 -6.00
N TYR A 157 -9.72 -7.03 -6.00
CA TYR A 157 -9.49 -6.13 -7.12
C TYR A 157 -9.06 -6.95 -8.33
N GLU A 158 -9.87 -6.92 -9.39
CA GLU A 158 -9.41 -7.40 -10.69
C GLU A 158 -8.55 -6.31 -11.32
N GLU A 159 -7.36 -6.69 -11.80
CA GLU A 159 -6.54 -5.81 -12.62
C GLU A 159 -7.38 -5.32 -13.81
N VAL A 160 -7.29 -4.02 -14.11
CA VAL A 160 -7.90 -3.50 -15.34
C VAL A 160 -7.12 -4.12 -16.49
N SER A 161 -7.65 -5.18 -17.09
CA SER A 161 -7.07 -5.74 -18.31
C SER A 161 -7.08 -4.67 -19.40
N ASP A 162 -6.04 -4.64 -20.23
CA ASP A 162 -5.92 -3.74 -21.38
C ASP A 162 -7.03 -3.95 -22.45
N ASP A 163 -7.98 -4.86 -22.21
CA ASP A 163 -9.15 -5.12 -23.06
C ASP A 163 -10.25 -4.05 -22.96
N TRP A 164 -10.06 -2.96 -22.20
CA TRP A 164 -10.93 -1.77 -22.25
C TRP A 164 -10.62 -0.85 -23.44
N THR A 165 -10.26 -1.42 -24.59
CA THR A 165 -10.23 -0.69 -25.87
C THR A 165 -11.45 -1.06 -26.72
N GLU A 166 -12.32 -0.04 -26.90
CA GLU A 166 -13.41 0.08 -27.88
C GLU A 166 -14.64 -0.85 -27.76
N GLY A 167 -15.71 -0.34 -27.13
CA GLY A 167 -17.01 -1.01 -27.20
C GLY A 167 -18.19 -0.41 -26.44
N SER A 168 -18.43 0.90 -26.50
CA SER A 168 -19.80 1.45 -26.29
C SER A 168 -19.91 2.91 -26.72
N LEU A 169 -19.79 3.14 -28.03
CA LEU A 169 -20.52 4.18 -28.73
C LEU A 169 -20.99 3.58 -30.05
N GLY A 170 -22.29 3.27 -30.14
CA GLY A 170 -22.94 2.72 -31.32
C GLY A 170 -24.19 1.92 -30.98
#